data_AF-A0A944BRT4-F1
#
_entry.id   AF-A0A944BRT4-F1
#
_cell.length_a   1.000
_cell.length_b   1.000
_cell.length_c   1.000
_cell.angle_alpha   90.00
_cell.angle_beta   90.00
_cell.angle_gamma   90.00
#
_symmetry.space_group_name_H-M   'P 1'
#
loop_
_entity.id
_entity.type
_entity.pdbx_description
1 polymer ?
#
loop_
_entity_poly.entity_id
_entity_poly.type
_entity_poly.pdbx_seq_one_letter_code
_entity_poly.pdbx_strand_id
1 'polypeptide(L)'
;MKKFNITGTCFPNKHYMVDLTSRVAQIKAMVDDGAYFCINRGRQFGKTTTLHALKGGLASDYEVYAISFEGLDNASYETERHLAYAMMRQFEFAALMRGNNVS
;
A
#
# COMPACT_ATOMS: atom_id res chain seq x y z
N MET A 1 21.67 -10.67 -12.54
CA MET A 1 20.96 -11.94 -12.28
C MET A 1 19.80 -11.68 -11.31
N LYS A 2 18.60 -12.22 -11.54
CA LYS A 2 17.44 -12.06 -10.63
C LYS A 2 17.55 -13.02 -9.44
N LYS A 3 16.96 -12.67 -8.29
CA LYS A 3 16.94 -13.51 -7.08
C LYS A 3 15.53 -13.67 -6.49
N PHE A 4 15.31 -14.72 -5.71
CA PHE A 4 14.10 -14.83 -4.89
C PHE A 4 14.16 -13.83 -3.74
N ASN A 5 13.01 -13.23 -3.42
CA ASN A 5 12.88 -12.30 -2.30
C ASN A 5 11.65 -12.69 -1.46
N ILE A 6 11.89 -12.97 -0.18
CA ILE A 6 10.85 -13.40 0.77
C ILE A 6 10.56 -12.34 1.84
N THR A 7 11.24 -11.19 1.81
CA THR A 7 11.07 -10.09 2.75
C THR A 7 10.80 -8.77 2.01
N GLY A 8 9.79 -8.02 2.46
CA GLY A 8 9.45 -6.72 1.87
C GLY A 8 8.95 -6.77 0.42
N THR A 9 9.08 -5.64 -0.28
CA THR A 9 8.59 -5.43 -1.65
C THR A 9 9.48 -6.10 -2.70
N CYS A 10 8.86 -6.73 -3.69
CA CYS A 10 9.58 -7.25 -4.86
C CYS A 10 9.64 -6.23 -6.01
N PHE A 11 10.79 -6.18 -6.71
CA PHE A 11 10.99 -5.31 -7.87
C PHE A 11 11.24 -6.13 -9.14
N PRO A 12 10.52 -5.91 -10.26
CA PRO A 12 10.59 -6.77 -11.46
C PRO A 12 11.99 -6.88 -12.10
N ASN A 13 12.81 -5.84 -11.97
CA ASN A 13 14.18 -5.80 -12.47
C ASN A 13 15.19 -6.55 -11.58
N LYS A 14 14.85 -6.79 -10.31
CA LYS A 14 15.73 -7.43 -9.31
C LYS A 14 15.29 -8.83 -8.90
N HIS A 15 13.99 -9.09 -8.88
CA HIS A 15 13.41 -10.29 -8.26
C HIS A 15 12.58 -11.13 -9.22
N TYR A 16 12.53 -12.45 -8.97
CA TYR A 16 11.55 -13.32 -9.62
C TYR A 16 10.15 -12.95 -9.13
N MET A 17 9.26 -12.64 -10.07
CA MET A 17 7.91 -12.16 -9.78
C MET A 17 6.93 -12.69 -10.82
N VAL A 18 5.72 -12.95 -10.37
CA VAL A 18 4.57 -13.14 -11.25
C VAL A 18 4.10 -11.78 -11.78
N ASP A 19 3.49 -11.78 -12.97
CA ASP A 19 2.81 -10.60 -13.48
C ASP A 19 1.60 -10.27 -12.61
N LEU A 20 1.49 -8.99 -12.22
CA LEU A 20 0.41 -8.47 -11.37
C LEU A 20 -0.61 -7.64 -12.15
N THR A 21 -0.42 -7.43 -13.45
CA THR A 21 -1.21 -6.51 -14.29
C THR A 21 -2.71 -6.79 -14.19
N SER A 22 -3.12 -8.06 -14.41
CA SER A 22 -4.54 -8.44 -14.35
C SER A 22 -5.15 -8.24 -12.96
N ARG A 23 -4.38 -8.50 -11.90
CA ARG A 23 -4.83 -8.32 -10.51
C ARG A 23 -4.99 -6.84 -10.17
N VAL A 24 -4.05 -6.00 -10.60
CA VAL A 24 -4.13 -4.55 -10.40
C VAL A 24 -5.34 -3.98 -11.13
N ALA A 25 -5.60 -4.42 -12.37
CA ALA A 25 -6.77 -4.00 -13.14
C ALA A 25 -8.10 -4.39 -12.45
N GLN A 26 -8.19 -5.60 -11.90
CA GLN A 26 -9.38 -6.04 -11.14
C GLN A 26 -9.62 -5.20 -9.89
N ILE A 27 -8.56 -4.89 -9.13
CA ILE A 27 -8.69 -4.06 -7.93
C ILE A 27 -9.03 -2.62 -8.32
N LYS A 28 -8.42 -2.07 -9.38
CA LYS A 28 -8.76 -0.74 -9.89
C LYS A 28 -10.23 -0.64 -10.26
N ALA A 29 -10.81 -1.63 -10.93
CA ALA A 29 -12.24 -1.63 -11.24
C ALA A 29 -13.12 -1.53 -9.98
N MET A 30 -12.72 -2.16 -8.86
CA MET A 30 -13.41 -2.01 -7.58
C MET A 30 -13.26 -0.59 -7.00
N VAL A 31 -12.07 0.01 -7.11
CA VAL A 31 -11.81 1.39 -6.67
C VAL A 31 -12.63 2.38 -7.51
N ASP A 32 -12.70 2.18 -8.83
CA ASP A 32 -13.48 3.00 -9.75
C ASP A 32 -15.00 2.94 -9.41
N ASP A 33 -15.48 1.83 -8.86
CA ASP A 33 -16.86 1.64 -8.36
C ASP A 33 -17.08 2.15 -6.93
N GLY A 34 -16.03 2.72 -6.29
CA GLY A 34 -16.10 3.17 -4.89
C GLY A 34 -16.18 2.04 -3.86
N ALA A 35 -15.86 0.81 -4.25
CA ALA A 35 -15.93 -0.36 -3.37
C ALA A 35 -14.71 -0.48 -2.46
N TYR A 36 -14.94 -1.05 -1.27
CA TYR A 36 -13.87 -1.49 -0.37
C TYR A 36 -13.44 -2.91 -0.72
N PHE A 37 -12.14 -3.18 -0.66
CA PHE A 37 -11.59 -4.51 -0.88
C PHE A 37 -10.60 -4.91 0.23
N CYS A 38 -10.41 -6.21 0.41
CA CYS A 38 -9.47 -6.77 1.38
C CYS A 38 -8.47 -7.73 0.71
N ILE A 39 -7.19 -7.64 1.09
CA ILE A 39 -6.16 -8.60 0.68
C ILE A 39 -5.81 -9.47 1.90
N ASN A 40 -6.58 -10.53 2.13
CA ASN A 40 -6.31 -11.49 3.19
C ASN A 40 -5.49 -12.67 2.66
N ARG A 41 -4.17 -12.67 2.93
CA ARG A 41 -3.25 -13.76 2.59
C ARG A 41 -2.23 -13.96 3.70
N GLY A 42 -1.69 -15.18 3.82
CA GLY A 42 -0.64 -15.54 4.78
C GLY A 42 0.66 -14.73 4.61
N ARG A 43 1.66 -15.02 5.45
CA ARG A 43 2.99 -14.41 5.33
C ARG A 43 3.62 -14.76 3.97
N GLN A 44 4.35 -13.80 3.37
CA GLN A 44 5.13 -14.00 2.14
C GLN A 44 4.34 -14.23 0.83
N PHE A 45 3.03 -13.98 0.80
CA PHE A 45 2.21 -14.07 -0.42
C PHE A 45 2.20 -12.80 -1.30
N GLY A 46 3.19 -11.91 -1.13
CA GLY A 46 3.33 -10.72 -1.98
C GLY A 46 2.26 -9.64 -1.75
N LYS A 47 1.68 -9.54 -0.55
CA LYS A 47 0.71 -8.49 -0.19
C LYS A 47 1.31 -7.08 -0.38
N THR A 48 2.45 -6.82 0.23
CA THR A 48 3.18 -5.54 0.11
C THR A 48 3.55 -5.24 -1.34
N THR A 49 4.01 -6.23 -2.09
CA THR A 49 4.30 -6.10 -3.52
C THR A 49 3.07 -5.75 -4.33
N THR A 50 1.91 -6.37 -4.03
CA THR A 50 0.64 -6.07 -4.70
C THR A 50 0.17 -4.64 -4.39
N LEU A 51 0.24 -4.20 -3.13
CA LEU A 51 -0.09 -2.83 -2.74
C LEU A 51 0.84 -1.80 -3.41
N HIS A 52 2.14 -2.09 -3.51
CA HIS A 52 3.09 -1.24 -4.22
C HIS A 52 2.76 -1.12 -5.72
N ALA A 53 2.45 -2.24 -6.38
CA ALA A 53 2.05 -2.23 -7.79
C ALA A 53 0.73 -1.47 -8.00
N LEU A 54 -0.24 -1.67 -7.10
CA LEU A 54 -1.54 -0.99 -7.13
C LEU A 54 -1.39 0.52 -6.97
N LYS A 55 -0.53 1.00 -6.07
CA LYS A 55 -0.24 2.43 -5.94
C LYS A 55 0.17 3.06 -7.28
N GLY A 56 1.05 2.39 -8.03
CA GLY A 56 1.45 2.83 -9.37
C GLY A 56 0.31 2.77 -10.38
N GLY A 57 -0.48 1.68 -10.37
CA GLY A 57 -1.60 1.49 -11.28
C GLY A 57 -2.79 2.45 -11.07
N LEU A 58 -2.87 3.09 -9.90
CA LEU A 58 -3.89 4.09 -9.59
C LEU A 58 -3.39 5.54 -9.73
N ALA A 59 -2.07 5.75 -9.80
CA ALA A 59 -1.48 7.09 -9.66
C ALA A 59 -1.84 8.08 -10.78
N SER A 60 -2.30 7.62 -11.95
CA SER A 60 -2.75 8.51 -13.04
C SER A 60 -4.11 9.15 -12.75
N ASP A 61 -4.96 8.46 -11.99
CA ASP A 61 -6.37 8.81 -11.83
C ASP A 61 -6.70 9.18 -10.38
N TYR A 62 -5.84 8.79 -9.42
CA TYR A 62 -6.09 8.90 -7.99
C TYR A 62 -4.90 9.44 -7.18
N GLU A 63 -5.23 10.24 -6.18
CA GLU A 63 -4.35 10.57 -5.07
C GLU A 63 -4.30 9.41 -4.06
N VAL A 64 -3.26 8.58 -4.19
CA VAL A 64 -3.07 7.42 -3.32
C VAL A 64 -2.27 7.78 -2.07
N TYR A 65 -2.88 7.61 -0.90
CA TYR A 65 -2.24 7.72 0.43
C TYR A 65 -2.01 6.33 1.02
N ALA A 66 -0.75 5.95 1.19
CA ALA A 66 -0.37 4.70 1.85
C ALA A 66 -0.19 4.96 3.35
N ILE A 67 -1.17 4.59 4.16
CA ILE A 67 -1.15 4.69 5.62
C ILE A 67 -0.93 3.31 6.26
N SER A 68 -0.31 3.27 7.44
CA SER A 68 -0.14 2.05 8.22
C SER A 68 -0.53 2.28 9.67
N PHE A 69 -1.17 1.28 10.26
CA PHE A 69 -1.40 1.22 11.71
C PHE A 69 -0.38 0.35 12.43
N GLU A 70 0.56 -0.23 11.69
CA GLU A 70 1.69 -0.96 12.27
C GLU A 70 2.57 0.00 13.07
N GLY A 71 2.84 -0.32 14.33
CA GLY A 71 3.64 0.50 15.24
C GLY A 71 2.86 1.57 16.01
N LEU A 72 1.54 1.68 15.83
CA LEU A 72 0.69 2.46 16.74
C LEU A 72 0.52 1.71 18.08
N ASP A 73 0.53 2.46 19.17
CA ASP A 73 0.29 1.93 20.51
C ASP A 73 -1.21 1.79 20.83
N ASN A 74 -1.53 1.11 21.93
CA ASN A 74 -2.93 0.94 22.35
C ASN A 74 -3.61 2.26 22.67
N ALA A 75 -2.87 3.24 23.21
CA ALA A 75 -3.38 4.57 23.55
C ALA A 75 -3.98 5.29 22.32
N SER A 76 -3.41 5.04 21.15
CA SER A 76 -3.90 5.55 19.86
C SER A 76 -5.33 5.10 19.52
N TYR A 77 -5.84 4.03 20.14
CA TYR A 77 -7.17 3.46 19.86
C TYR A 77 -8.19 3.67 21.00
N GLU A 78 -7.79 4.32 22.11
CA GLU A 78 -8.65 4.44 23.30
C GLU A 78 -9.83 5.40 23.10
N THR A 79 -9.66 6.44 22.29
CA THR A 79 -10.70 7.43 22.02
C THR A 79 -10.75 7.78 20.54
N GLU A 80 -11.91 8.23 20.08
CA GLU A 80 -12.08 8.77 18.73
C GLU A 80 -11.06 9.89 18.45
N ARG A 81 -10.77 10.73 19.44
CA ARG A 81 -9.79 11.82 19.31
C ARG A 81 -8.37 11.30 19.12
N HIS A 82 -7.96 10.29 19.89
CA HIS A 82 -6.62 9.70 19.75
C HIS A 82 -6.47 9.02 18.39
N LEU A 83 -7.49 8.29 17.94
CA LEU A 83 -7.49 7.65 16.64
C LEU A 83 -7.43 8.67 15.50
N ALA A 84 -8.25 9.72 15.56
CA ALA A 84 -8.24 10.80 14.58
C ALA A 84 -6.87 11.47 14.47
N TYR A 85 -6.20 11.73 15.60
CA TYR A 85 -4.86 12.29 15.63
C TYR A 85 -3.82 11.32 15.04
N ALA A 86 -3.88 10.04 15.38
CA ALA A 86 -3.00 9.02 14.82
C ALA A 86 -3.18 8.89 13.30
N MET A 87 -4.41 8.86 12.81
CA MET A 87 -4.72 8.86 11.38
C MET A 87 -4.19 10.11 10.68
N MET A 88 -4.41 11.30 11.25
CA MET A 88 -3.93 12.56 10.69
C MET A 88 -2.41 12.54 10.50
N ARG A 89 -1.66 12.05 11.49
CA ARG A 89 -0.19 11.89 11.39
C ARG A 89 0.22 10.92 10.28
N GLN A 90 -0.54 9.84 10.07
CA GLN A 90 -0.27 8.91 8.96
C GLN A 90 -0.50 9.58 7.60
N PHE A 91 -1.56 10.38 7.45
CA PHE A 91 -1.81 11.14 6.22
C PHE A 91 -0.74 12.20 5.96
N GLU A 92 -0.33 12.94 6.99
CA GLU A 92 0.75 13.94 6.90
C GLU A 92 2.07 13.28 6.47
N PHE A 93 2.44 12.16 7.09
CA PHE A 93 3.62 11.39 6.71
C PHE A 93 3.52 10.88 5.26
N ALA A 94 2.38 10.33 4.87
CA ALA A 94 2.16 9.85 3.50
C ALA A 94 2.25 10.99 2.48
N ALA A 95 1.76 12.18 2.79
CA ALA A 95 1.85 13.36 1.94
C ALA A 95 3.31 13.84 1.77
N LEU A 96 4.08 13.91 2.86
CA LEU A 96 5.50 14.28 2.83
C LEU A 96 6.32 13.29 1.97
N MET A 97 6.06 11.99 2.11
CA MET A 97 6.75 10.96 1.34
C MET A 97 6.36 10.94 -0.15
N ARG A 98 5.24 11.58 -0.53
CA ARG A 98 4.91 11.83 -1.95
C ARG A 98 5.73 12.99 -2.53
N GLY A 99 5.88 14.09 -1.80
CA GLY A 99 6.64 15.27 -2.24
C GLY A 99 8.14 15.02 -2.44
N ASN A 100 8.70 14.03 -1.73
CA ASN A 100 10.13 13.67 -1.83
C ASN A 100 10.46 12.64 -2.91
N ASN A 101 9.47 12.13 -3.66
CA ASN A 101 9.67 11.16 -4.75
C ASN A 101 9.64 11.85 -6.14
N VAL A 102 10.36 12.96 -6.29
CA VAL A 102 10.75 13.50 -7.60
C VAL A 102 12.26 13.26 -7.80
N SER A 103 12.60 12.04 -8.21
CA SER A 103 13.80 11.65 -8.97
C SER A 103 13.83 10.14 -9.18
#